data_AF-A0A327W7T7-F1
#
_entry.id   AF-A0A327W7T7-F1
#
_cell.length_a   1.000
_cell.length_b   1.000
_cell.length_c   1.000
_cell.angle_alpha   90.00
_cell.angle_beta   90.00
_cell.angle_gamma   90.00
#
_symmetry.space_group_name_H-M   'P 1'
#
loop_
_entity.id
_entity.type
_entity.pdbx_description
1 polymer ?
#
loop_
_entity_poly.entity_id
_entity_poly.type
_entity_poly.pdbx_seq_one_letter_code
_entity_poly.pdbx_strand_id
1 'polypeptide(L)'
;VQVLTDPFGRPLWASPALPGAAHDLTAAREHGIIDALVETDLKAYADKAYQGAARNIRVPFKGRRLKRWQRRHNTTHAKICCVGEQAMAALKGWRLLRKLRCSTNRITAIVKAVLVLHLAAASG
;
A
#
# COMPACT_ATOMS: atom_id res chain seq x y z
N VAL A 1 7.54 5.03 -1.16
CA VAL A 1 7.45 3.62 -1.63
C VAL A 1 6.03 3.18 -1.40
N GLN A 2 5.36 2.71 -2.43
CA GLN A 2 4.04 2.09 -2.38
C GLN A 2 4.20 0.56 -2.44
N VAL A 3 3.29 -0.18 -1.81
CA VAL A 3 3.29 -1.65 -1.82
C VAL A 3 1.90 -2.13 -2.18
N LEU A 4 1.82 -3.10 -3.09
CA LEU A 4 0.58 -3.80 -3.43
C LEU A 4 0.61 -5.20 -2.80
N THR A 5 -0.51 -5.60 -2.23
CA THR A 5 -0.70 -6.91 -1.61
C THR A 5 -1.91 -7.60 -2.20
N ASP A 6 -1.92 -8.94 -2.17
CA ASP A 6 -3.13 -9.70 -2.41
C ASP A 6 -4.13 -9.56 -1.22
N PRO A 7 -5.37 -10.09 -1.33
CA PRO A 7 -6.35 -10.05 -0.25
C PRO A 7 -5.96 -10.79 1.04
N PHE A 8 -4.93 -11.63 1.00
CA PHE A 8 -4.41 -12.40 2.14
C PHE A 8 -3.16 -11.77 2.76
N GLY A 9 -2.72 -10.62 2.25
CA GLY A 9 -1.58 -9.88 2.80
C GLY A 9 -0.24 -10.35 2.25
N ARG A 10 -0.21 -11.12 1.16
CA ARG A 10 1.05 -11.42 0.48
C ARG A 10 1.49 -10.20 -0.33
N PRO A 11 2.69 -9.64 -0.11
CA PRO A 11 3.23 -8.60 -0.97
C PRO A 11 3.35 -9.09 -2.41
N LEU A 12 2.84 -8.34 -3.38
CA LEU A 12 2.92 -8.65 -4.81
C LEU A 12 3.95 -7.77 -5.50
N TRP A 13 4.05 -6.51 -5.06
CA TRP A 13 4.87 -5.51 -5.74
C TRP A 13 5.23 -4.36 -4.79
N ALA A 14 6.38 -3.74 -5.03
CA ALA A 14 6.79 -2.51 -4.34
C ALA A 14 7.34 -1.50 -5.35
N SER A 15 6.95 -0.24 -5.18
CA SER A 15 7.35 0.85 -6.06
C SER A 15 8.79 1.29 -5.84
N PRO A 16 9.42 1.96 -6.82
CA PRO A 16 10.59 2.78 -6.57
C PRO A 16 10.35 3.79 -5.44
N ALA A 17 11.42 4.14 -4.73
CA ALA A 17 11.37 5.21 -3.74
C ALA A 17 11.34 6.57 -4.43
N LEU A 18 10.41 7.43 -4.00
CA LEU A 18 10.33 8.83 -4.41
C LEU A 18 11.09 9.71 -3.41
N PRO A 19 11.66 10.84 -3.87
CA PRO A 19 12.31 11.80 -2.99
C PRO A 19 11.30 12.53 -2.10
N GLY A 20 11.75 12.92 -0.90
CA GLY A 20 10.96 13.72 0.03
C GLY A 20 9.78 12.97 0.68
N ALA A 21 8.87 13.73 1.28
CA ALA A 21 7.65 13.24 1.92
C ALA A 21 6.46 13.30 0.95
N ALA A 22 6.59 12.66 -0.22
CA ALA A 22 5.52 12.61 -1.21
C ALA A 22 4.26 12.00 -0.58
N HIS A 23 3.12 12.65 -0.77
CA HIS A 23 1.83 12.13 -0.31
C HIS A 23 1.50 10.83 -1.04
N ASP A 24 0.91 9.84 -0.35
CA ASP A 24 0.71 8.50 -0.88
C ASP A 24 -0.07 8.48 -2.20
N LEU A 25 -1.15 9.27 -2.28
CA LEU A 25 -1.92 9.39 -3.51
C LEU A 25 -1.12 9.99 -4.68
N THR A 26 -0.22 10.94 -4.40
CA THR A 26 0.68 11.50 -5.43
C THR A 26 1.64 10.43 -5.90
N ALA A 27 2.26 9.70 -4.98
CA ALA A 27 3.18 8.61 -5.31
C ALA A 27 2.49 7.50 -6.13
N ALA A 28 1.24 7.14 -5.78
CA ALA A 28 0.49 6.13 -6.50
C ALA A 28 0.13 6.56 -7.93
N ARG A 29 -0.17 7.86 -8.14
CA ARG A 29 -0.37 8.42 -9.49
C ARG A 29 0.93 8.45 -10.28
N GLU A 30 2.02 8.91 -9.68
CA GLU A 30 3.33 8.96 -10.32
C GLU A 30 3.84 7.59 -10.76
N HIS A 31 3.51 6.55 -10.00
CA HIS A 31 3.84 5.16 -10.34
C HIS A 31 2.80 4.47 -11.24
N GLY A 32 1.77 5.18 -11.73
CA GLY A 32 0.75 4.62 -12.62
C GLY A 32 -0.16 3.57 -11.98
N ILE A 33 -0.17 3.44 -10.65
CA ILE A 33 -0.95 2.41 -9.94
C ILE A 33 -2.44 2.64 -10.16
N ILE A 34 -2.87 3.91 -10.09
CA ILE A 34 -4.27 4.28 -10.25
C ILE A 34 -4.76 3.95 -11.66
N ASP A 35 -3.97 4.32 -12.67
CA ASP A 35 -4.31 4.12 -14.08
C ASP A 35 -4.34 2.62 -14.41
N ALA A 36 -3.34 1.85 -13.96
CA ALA A 36 -3.31 0.40 -14.16
C ALA A 36 -4.53 -0.30 -13.55
N LEU A 37 -4.99 0.11 -12.35
CA LEU A 37 -6.20 -0.44 -11.72
C LEU A 37 -7.47 -0.10 -12.50
N VAL A 38 -7.53 1.07 -13.12
CA VAL A 38 -8.67 1.50 -13.95
C VAL A 38 -8.67 0.75 -15.28
N GLU A 39 -7.54 0.70 -15.97
CA GLU A 39 -7.38 0.02 -17.27
C GLU A 39 -7.71 -1.47 -17.20
N THR A 40 -7.38 -2.11 -16.07
CA THR A 40 -7.64 -3.54 -15.83
C THR A 40 -8.98 -3.82 -15.16
N ASP A 41 -9.78 -2.80 -14.85
CA ASP A 41 -10.99 -2.86 -14.02
C ASP A 41 -10.83 -3.61 -12.67
N LEU A 42 -9.62 -3.60 -12.11
CA LEU A 42 -9.33 -4.23 -10.83
C LEU A 42 -9.69 -3.32 -9.66
N LYS A 43 -10.32 -3.89 -8.64
CA LYS A 43 -10.67 -3.17 -7.41
C LYS A 43 -9.57 -3.30 -6.37
N ALA A 44 -9.19 -2.17 -5.78
CA ALA A 44 -8.24 -2.12 -4.68
C ALA A 44 -8.88 -1.50 -3.43
N TYR A 45 -8.36 -1.87 -2.26
CA TYR A 45 -8.70 -1.26 -0.98
C TYR A 45 -7.53 -0.39 -0.54
N ALA A 46 -7.82 0.86 -0.18
CA ALA A 46 -6.81 1.81 0.29
C ALA A 46 -7.35 2.63 1.44
N ASP A 47 -6.45 3.27 2.19
CA ASP A 47 -6.82 4.14 3.30
C ASP A 47 -7.50 5.44 2.83
N LYS A 48 -7.79 6.34 3.78
CA LYS A 48 -8.48 7.60 3.50
C LYS A 48 -7.63 8.62 2.72
N ALA A 49 -6.31 8.48 2.69
CA ALA A 49 -5.44 9.35 1.91
C ALA A 49 -5.65 9.17 0.40
N TYR A 50 -6.25 8.06 0.00
CA TYR A 50 -6.64 7.75 -1.39
C TYR A 50 -8.06 8.21 -1.76
N GLN A 51 -8.71 9.01 -0.91
CA GLN A 51 -10.05 9.52 -1.22
C GLN A 51 -10.04 10.35 -2.51
N GLY A 52 -10.92 10.00 -3.45
CA GLY A 52 -11.01 10.66 -4.76
C GLY A 52 -9.97 10.19 -5.77
N ALA A 53 -9.29 9.06 -5.52
CA ALA A 53 -8.28 8.53 -6.43
C ALA A 53 -8.88 8.00 -7.75
N ALA A 54 -9.80 7.04 -7.68
CA ALA A 54 -10.56 6.49 -8.81
C ALA A 54 -11.74 5.64 -8.29
N ARG A 55 -12.72 5.32 -9.16
CA ARG A 55 -13.87 4.45 -8.83
C ARG A 55 -13.44 3.05 -8.36
N ASN A 56 -12.29 2.59 -8.84
CA ASN A 56 -11.72 1.27 -8.58
C ASN A 56 -11.11 1.17 -7.17
N ILE A 57 -10.86 2.31 -6.51
CA ILE A 57 -10.23 2.36 -5.20
C ILE A 57 -11.29 2.58 -4.13
N ARG A 58 -11.51 1.54 -3.33
CA ARG A 58 -12.41 1.56 -2.18
C ARG A 58 -11.71 2.15 -0.97
N VAL A 59 -12.26 3.24 -0.45
CA VAL A 59 -11.78 3.93 0.75
C VAL A 59 -12.87 3.99 1.82
N PRO A 60 -12.53 4.16 3.11
CA PRO A 60 -13.53 4.29 4.16
C PRO A 60 -14.23 5.66 4.08
N PHE A 61 -15.48 5.73 4.57
CA PHE A 61 -16.21 6.99 4.71
C PHE A 61 -15.52 7.91 5.73
N LYS A 62 -15.33 9.18 5.35
CA LYS A 62 -14.81 10.26 6.20
C LYS A 62 -15.95 11.08 6.81
N GLY A 63 -15.73 11.64 8.00
CA GLY A 63 -16.65 12.58 8.65
C GLY A 63 -17.02 12.22 10.08
N ARG A 64 -17.68 13.15 10.76
CA ARG A 64 -18.28 12.96 12.08
C ARG A 64 -19.72 12.45 11.92
N ARG A 65 -20.23 11.71 12.91
CA ARG A 65 -21.62 11.20 12.96
C ARG A 65 -22.02 10.33 11.77
N LEU A 66 -21.17 9.37 11.39
CA LEU A 66 -21.47 8.40 10.33
C LEU A 66 -22.73 7.59 10.65
N LYS A 67 -23.54 7.30 9.61
CA LYS A 67 -24.69 6.39 9.68
C LYS A 67 -24.22 4.99 10.06
N ARG A 68 -25.10 4.18 10.67
CA ARG A 68 -24.76 2.82 11.14
C ARG A 68 -24.14 1.95 10.05
N TRP A 69 -24.67 2.01 8.83
CA TRP A 69 -24.15 1.24 7.69
C TRP A 69 -22.77 1.72 7.22
N GLN A 70 -22.48 3.03 7.29
CA GLN A 70 -21.15 3.58 6.96
C GLN A 70 -20.10 3.13 7.99
N ARG A 71 -20.46 3.06 9.28
CA ARG A 71 -19.57 2.52 10.32
C ARG A 71 -19.28 1.04 10.06
N ARG A 72 -20.31 0.25 9.74
CA ARG A 72 -20.15 -1.17 9.39
C ARG A 72 -19.23 -1.35 8.19
N HIS A 73 -19.41 -0.54 7.14
CA HIS A 73 -18.52 -0.52 5.98
C HIS A 73 -17.07 -0.23 6.40
N ASN A 74 -16.85 0.83 7.19
CA ASN A 74 -15.51 1.20 7.66
C ASN A 74 -14.87 0.10 8.52
N THR A 75 -15.64 -0.61 9.36
CA THR A 75 -15.14 -1.74 10.15
C THR A 75 -14.68 -2.90 9.26
N THR A 76 -15.48 -3.29 8.26
CA THR A 76 -15.08 -4.34 7.31
C THR A 76 -13.89 -3.91 6.46
N HIS A 77 -13.89 -2.66 5.99
CA HIS A 77 -12.80 -2.07 5.23
C HIS A 77 -11.49 -2.08 6.03
N ALA A 78 -11.52 -1.66 7.30
CA ALA A 78 -10.35 -1.68 8.18
C ALA A 78 -9.80 -3.10 8.40
N LYS A 79 -10.65 -4.14 8.46
CA LYS A 79 -10.17 -5.53 8.57
C LYS A 79 -9.39 -5.97 7.33
N ILE A 80 -9.84 -5.55 6.14
CA ILE A 80 -9.13 -5.84 4.88
C ILE A 80 -7.81 -5.07 4.84
N CYS A 81 -7.82 -3.78 5.17
CA CYS A 81 -6.60 -2.97 5.21
C CYS A 81 -5.60 -3.46 6.28
N CYS A 82 -6.06 -3.96 7.42
CA CYS A 82 -5.20 -4.50 8.47
C CYS A 82 -4.28 -5.62 7.95
N VAL A 83 -4.78 -6.47 7.06
CA VAL A 83 -3.99 -7.55 6.45
C VAL A 83 -2.88 -6.99 5.54
N GLY A 84 -3.19 -5.97 4.73
CA GLY A 84 -2.17 -5.27 3.94
C GLY A 84 -1.17 -4.48 4.80
N GLU A 85 -1.62 -3.87 5.89
CA GLU A 85 -0.78 -3.16 6.85
C GLU A 85 0.19 -4.11 7.56
N GLN A 86 -0.24 -5.33 7.90
CA GLN A 86 0.62 -6.38 8.46
C GLN A 86 1.74 -6.77 7.47
N ALA A 87 1.41 -6.91 6.19
CA ALA A 87 2.40 -7.17 5.14
C ALA A 87 3.45 -6.05 5.07
N MET A 88 2.99 -4.79 5.10
CA MET A 88 3.89 -3.63 5.13
C MET A 88 4.74 -3.58 6.40
N ALA A 89 4.17 -3.94 7.55
CA ALA A 89 4.89 -4.00 8.82
C ALA A 89 5.99 -5.08 8.78
N ALA A 90 5.71 -6.26 8.21
CA ALA A 90 6.69 -7.32 8.01
C ALA A 90 7.85 -6.85 7.13
N LEU A 91 7.56 -6.17 6.01
CA LEU A 91 8.59 -5.57 5.15
C LEU A 91 9.41 -4.51 5.90
N LYS A 92 8.77 -3.64 6.69
CA LYS A 92 9.47 -2.62 7.51
C LYS A 92 10.25 -3.19 8.70
N GLY A 93 10.00 -4.44 9.10
CA GLY A 93 10.68 -5.10 10.22
C GLY A 93 12.18 -5.30 10.03
N TRP A 94 12.66 -5.26 8.78
CA TRP A 94 14.07 -5.43 8.44
C TRP A 94 14.93 -4.33 9.09
N ARG A 95 15.95 -4.74 9.85
CA ARG A 95 16.84 -3.82 10.58
C ARG A 95 17.48 -2.76 9.67
N LEU A 96 17.78 -3.13 8.42
CA LEU A 96 18.33 -2.25 7.40
C LEU A 96 17.44 -1.03 7.11
N LEU A 97 16.11 -1.21 7.14
CA LEU A 97 15.16 -0.14 6.78
C LEU A 97 14.95 0.88 7.91
N ARG A 98 15.26 0.54 9.17
CA ARG A 98 15.00 1.41 10.34
C ARG A 98 15.75 2.73 10.33
N LYS A 99 16.94 2.79 9.73
CA LYS A 99 17.81 3.98 9.72
C LYS A 99 18.36 4.28 8.32
N LEU A 100 17.61 3.92 7.29
CA LEU A 100 18.07 4.05 5.91
C LEU A 100 18.25 5.52 5.51
N ARG A 101 19.50 5.95 5.31
CA ARG A 101 19.87 7.29 4.84
C ARG A 101 20.76 7.16 3.61
N CYS A 102 20.14 7.07 2.44
CA CYS A 102 20.85 6.97 1.17
C CYS A 102 19.97 7.49 0.02
N SER A 103 20.51 7.51 -1.19
CA SER A 103 19.77 7.93 -2.39
C SER A 103 18.53 7.06 -2.63
N THR A 104 17.49 7.65 -3.19
CA THR A 104 16.25 6.94 -3.58
C THR A 104 16.51 5.75 -4.49
N ASN A 105 17.53 5.82 -5.36
CA ASN A 105 17.96 4.68 -6.18
C ASN A 105 18.46 3.50 -5.31
N ARG A 106 19.27 3.77 -4.29
CA ARG A 106 19.74 2.73 -3.37
C ARG A 106 18.60 2.21 -2.49
N ILE A 107 17.70 3.08 -2.03
CA ILE A 107 16.48 2.66 -1.31
C ILE A 107 15.64 1.73 -2.17
N THR A 108 15.44 2.07 -3.45
CA THR A 108 14.67 1.26 -4.41
C THR A 108 15.28 -0.13 -4.55
N ALA A 109 16.60 -0.21 -4.77
CA ALA A 109 17.30 -1.49 -4.88
C ALA A 109 17.13 -2.35 -3.60
N ILE A 110 17.26 -1.72 -2.43
CA ILE A 110 17.08 -2.39 -1.14
C ILE A 110 15.65 -2.90 -0.96
N VAL A 111 14.64 -2.08 -1.25
CA VAL A 111 13.22 -2.48 -1.10
C VAL A 111 12.89 -3.65 -2.03
N LYS A 112 13.36 -3.61 -3.28
CA LYS A 112 13.19 -4.73 -4.23
C LYS A 112 13.86 -6.00 -3.72
N ALA A 113 15.09 -5.91 -3.19
CA ALA A 113 15.79 -7.05 -2.62
C ALA A 113 15.05 -7.63 -1.39
N VAL A 114 14.58 -6.76 -0.49
CA VAL A 114 13.78 -7.16 0.69
C VAL A 114 12.50 -7.87 0.27
N LEU A 115 11.80 -7.36 -0.75
CA LEU A 115 10.58 -7.99 -1.27
C LEU A 115 10.87 -9.39 -1.80
N VAL A 116 11.91 -9.56 -2.62
CA VAL A 116 12.30 -10.88 -3.17
C VAL A 116 12.65 -11.86 -2.07
N LEU A 117 13.47 -11.44 -1.08
CA LEU A 117 13.85 -12.29 0.05
C LEU A 117 12.63 -12.68 0.90
N HIS A 118 11.71 -11.73 1.13
CA HIS A 118 10.48 -12.01 1.87
C HIS A 118 9.59 -13.04 1.16
N LEU A 119 9.45 -12.92 -0.17
CA LEU A 119 8.67 -13.87 -0.97
C LEU A 119 9.31 -15.26 -1.04
N ALA A 120 10.64 -15.33 -1.15
CA ALA A 120 11.36 -16.59 -1.12
C ALA A 120 11.19 -17.31 0.23
N ALA A 121 11.29 -16.58 1.34
CA ALA A 121 11.13 -17.14 2.68
C ALA A 121 9.68 -17.59 2.98
N ALA A 122 8.68 -16.97 2.35
CA ALA A 122 7.27 -17.34 2.54
C ALA A 122 6.81 -18.52 1.65
N SER A 123 7.67 -18.99 0.73
CA SER A 123 7.33 -20.05 -0.23
C SER A 123 7.93 -21.41 0.14
N GLY A 124 8.66 -21.51 1.26
CA GLY A 124 9.19 -22.75 1.83
C GLY A 124 8.53 -23.07 3.15
#